data_AF-A0A5B9MEB8-F1
#
_entry.id   AF-A0A5B9MEB8-F1
#
_cell.length_a   1.000
_cell.length_b   1.000
_cell.length_c   1.000
_cell.angle_alpha   90.00
_cell.angle_beta   90.00
_cell.angle_gamma   90.00
#
_symmetry.space_group_name_H-M   'P 1'
#
loop_
_entity.id
_entity.type
_entity.pdbx_description
1 polymer ?
#
loop_
_entity_poly.entity_id
_entity_poly.type
_entity_poly.pdbx_seq_one_letter_code
_entity_poly.pdbx_strand_id
1 'polypeptide(L)'
;MAQKRSKTRRRLRTESLESRQLLAANLFHNELMPEDVNQDGQVSALDALAVINEMSRQTQGSGTVDGRSNQQSDQRGPGRMTDVNNDGRDSALDALMVINRLGRDNANFGNRDPDSDTPTDSPTDETDQPNDDEDDDTLSDESSDVVLAWNDLFGEILADAEATLQNPGYASRSMAMLNLAIYDAVGIATDGSDADTFYDYSIDPSGDANLSAEIAAAQAAYTVLSSLYPAQQETLDAFLESSLAGSVSDRSTDASRTLGSEIGSTILAIRANDGSDVIGQYQYTDEAGYFQPDPLSPDVPAWGPAWGEVDTFAIGSTEAFLPASPPDLTSEEYADAYDEVLELGSVDSEVRTDDQTEAGLFWAYDRVGLGTPLALFNDVLLQIAEQQGNSMEENAALFAQASVAMADAGIVAWDTKFGEEFWRPVTAIRAGDSDGNELTEGDVDWTPLGAPNGEDLTGFTPQFPTYISGHATFGGALFATLQEFYGTDDIAFELTSVELEYLIENPELQAAYGIELDDATRSFSSFSEAMAENGRSRVYLGIHFNFDDTVGQDVGSAIAAGVADEFSVAVSDDAARNNDPQKNGNGGRQQDGNRDKSNRIASVDAALTDDGLLF
;
A
#
# COMPACT_ATOMS: atom_id res chain seq x y z
N MET A 1 7.64 66.97 17.07
CA MET A 1 6.22 67.39 17.04
C MET A 1 5.40 66.17 16.72
N ALA A 2 4.34 65.92 17.49
CA ALA A 2 3.50 64.74 17.42
C ALA A 2 2.58 64.74 16.19
N GLN A 3 2.28 63.56 15.65
CA GLN A 3 1.13 63.39 14.76
C GLN A 3 0.24 62.21 15.20
N LYS A 4 -1.06 62.48 15.11
CA LYS A 4 -2.18 61.94 15.88
C LYS A 4 -2.65 60.55 15.40
N ARG A 5 -3.02 59.70 16.38
CA ARG A 5 -3.90 58.55 16.19
C ARG A 5 -5.29 58.98 15.70
N SER A 6 -5.75 58.40 14.59
CA SER A 6 -7.14 58.44 14.14
C SER A 6 -7.89 57.20 14.66
N LYS A 7 -9.03 57.41 15.32
CA LYS A 7 -9.98 56.35 15.72
C LYS A 7 -11.04 56.24 14.62
N THR A 8 -11.16 55.06 14.01
CA THR A 8 -12.33 54.71 13.20
C THR A 8 -13.03 53.51 13.84
N ARG A 9 -14.30 53.71 14.20
CA ARG A 9 -15.19 52.71 14.81
C ARG A 9 -15.53 51.61 13.79
N ARG A 10 -15.35 50.33 14.15
CA ARG A 10 -15.94 49.19 13.42
C ARG A 10 -17.47 49.25 13.52
N ARG A 11 -18.16 49.25 12.39
CA ARG A 11 -19.60 48.96 12.30
C ARG A 11 -19.78 47.44 12.39
N LEU A 12 -20.69 47.00 13.27
CA LEU A 12 -21.21 45.63 13.26
C LEU A 12 -22.01 45.43 11.97
N ARG A 13 -21.66 44.41 11.20
CA ARG A 13 -22.52 43.88 10.13
C ARG A 13 -23.41 42.80 10.74
N THR A 14 -24.71 42.88 10.46
CA THR A 14 -25.66 41.79 10.70
C THR A 14 -25.55 40.82 9.51
N GLU A 15 -25.09 39.61 9.78
CA GLU A 15 -25.18 38.50 8.82
C GLU A 15 -26.58 37.87 8.89
N SER A 16 -27.08 37.38 7.75
CA SER A 16 -28.39 36.73 7.66
C SER A 16 -28.35 35.34 8.27
N LEU A 17 -29.45 34.97 8.93
CA LEU A 17 -29.66 33.72 9.67
C LEU A 17 -29.91 32.50 8.74
N GLU A 18 -29.14 32.33 7.66
CA GLU A 18 -29.32 31.18 6.75
C GLU A 18 -28.28 30.06 6.93
N SER A 19 -27.35 30.21 7.89
CA SER A 19 -26.29 29.23 8.15
C SER A 19 -26.35 28.64 9.58
N ARG A 20 -27.55 28.29 10.02
CA ARG A 20 -27.77 27.41 11.19
C ARG A 20 -28.75 26.30 10.85
N GLN A 21 -28.28 25.27 10.16
CA GLN A 21 -28.74 23.91 10.40
C GLN A 21 -27.87 23.32 11.52
N LEU A 22 -28.14 23.76 12.74
CA LEU A 22 -27.77 23.03 13.94
C LEU A 22 -29.08 22.81 14.69
N LEU A 23 -29.45 21.54 14.87
CA LEU A 23 -30.64 21.02 15.54
C LEU A 23 -31.94 20.93 14.70
N ALA A 24 -31.87 20.42 13.48
CA ALA A 24 -32.99 19.63 12.94
C ALA A 24 -32.57 18.16 13.07
N ALA A 25 -33.29 17.36 13.86
CA ALA A 25 -33.12 15.91 13.81
C ALA A 25 -33.34 15.49 12.36
N ASN A 26 -32.43 14.70 11.80
CA ASN A 26 -32.62 14.16 10.47
C ASN A 26 -33.82 13.22 10.53
N LEU A 27 -34.94 13.66 9.97
CA LEU A 27 -36.21 12.91 10.05
C LEU A 27 -36.18 11.62 9.23
N PHE A 28 -35.10 11.39 8.49
CA PHE A 28 -34.86 10.24 7.63
C PHE A 28 -33.73 9.35 8.14
N HIS A 29 -33.28 9.55 9.39
CA HIS A 29 -32.29 8.69 10.04
C HIS A 29 -32.93 7.94 11.22
N ASN A 30 -32.65 6.64 11.33
CA ASN A 30 -33.10 5.84 12.46
C ASN A 30 -32.09 5.92 13.62
N GLU A 31 -32.34 6.85 14.54
CA GLU A 31 -31.50 7.10 15.72
C GLU A 31 -31.33 5.88 16.67
N LEU A 32 -32.18 4.87 16.57
CA LEU A 32 -32.11 3.68 17.44
C LEU A 32 -31.39 2.50 16.78
N MET A 33 -31.53 2.34 15.47
CA MET A 33 -30.90 1.28 14.68
C MET A 33 -30.80 1.76 13.23
N PRO A 34 -29.72 2.48 12.89
CA PRO A 34 -29.58 3.17 11.61
C PRO A 34 -29.87 2.30 10.38
N GLU A 35 -29.47 1.03 10.43
CA GLU A 35 -29.58 0.08 9.32
C GLU A 35 -30.98 -0.54 9.17
N ASP A 36 -31.87 -0.34 10.15
CA ASP A 36 -33.30 -0.68 10.05
C ASP A 36 -34.07 0.52 9.51
N VAL A 37 -33.93 0.72 8.21
CA VAL A 37 -34.49 1.89 7.51
C VAL A 37 -36.02 1.81 7.39
N ASN A 38 -36.63 0.65 7.62
CA ASN A 38 -38.07 0.45 7.58
C ASN A 38 -38.75 0.45 8.98
N GLN A 39 -37.95 0.41 10.04
CA GLN A 39 -38.33 0.41 11.45
C GLN A 39 -39.17 -0.78 11.92
N ASP A 40 -38.99 -1.97 11.34
CA ASP A 40 -39.68 -3.18 11.78
C ASP A 40 -38.98 -3.89 12.95
N GLY A 41 -37.81 -3.38 13.36
CA GLY A 41 -36.99 -3.92 14.44
C GLY A 41 -36.03 -5.01 13.99
N GLN A 42 -35.86 -5.24 12.69
CA GLN A 42 -34.91 -6.20 12.12
C GLN A 42 -34.14 -5.56 10.97
N VAL A 43 -32.83 -5.77 10.93
CA VAL A 43 -32.03 -5.42 9.74
C VAL A 43 -32.13 -6.58 8.77
N SER A 44 -32.68 -6.33 7.59
CA SER A 44 -32.92 -7.34 6.55
C SER A 44 -32.51 -6.85 5.16
N ALA A 45 -32.45 -7.75 4.19
CA ALA A 45 -32.22 -7.36 2.79
C ALA A 45 -33.29 -6.39 2.25
N LEU A 46 -34.47 -6.30 2.90
CA LEU A 46 -35.50 -5.32 2.55
C LEU A 46 -35.09 -3.89 2.88
N ASP A 47 -34.21 -3.70 3.86
CA ASP A 47 -33.69 -2.41 4.29
C ASP A 47 -32.67 -1.89 3.28
N ALA A 48 -31.73 -2.74 2.85
CA ALA A 48 -30.79 -2.40 1.79
C ALA A 48 -31.53 -2.06 0.48
N LEU A 49 -32.52 -2.88 0.11
CA LEU A 49 -33.37 -2.63 -1.05
C LEU A 49 -34.18 -1.34 -0.91
N ALA A 50 -34.55 -0.92 0.31
CA ALA A 50 -35.28 0.31 0.51
C ALA A 50 -34.42 1.54 0.21
N VAL A 51 -33.13 1.53 0.58
CA VAL A 51 -32.16 2.59 0.25
C VAL A 51 -31.89 2.61 -1.26
N ILE A 52 -31.57 1.47 -1.86
CA ILE A 52 -31.26 1.35 -3.30
C ILE A 52 -32.43 1.83 -4.17
N ASN A 53 -33.66 1.47 -3.80
CA ASN A 53 -34.85 1.92 -4.53
C ASN A 53 -35.10 3.42 -4.39
N GLU A 54 -34.76 4.03 -3.27
CA GLU A 54 -34.90 5.47 -3.07
C GLU A 54 -33.86 6.25 -3.87
N MET A 55 -32.60 5.78 -3.88
CA MET A 55 -31.55 6.32 -4.75
C MET A 55 -31.95 6.26 -6.22
N SER A 56 -32.47 5.11 -6.68
CA SER A 56 -32.89 4.94 -8.08
C SER A 56 -34.01 5.90 -8.49
N ARG A 57 -34.92 6.23 -7.55
CA ARG A 57 -35.98 7.24 -7.80
C ARG A 57 -35.43 8.66 -7.89
N GLN A 58 -34.39 8.99 -7.13
CA GLN A 58 -33.74 10.31 -7.19
C GLN A 58 -33.01 10.50 -8.53
N THR A 59 -32.36 9.46 -9.03
CA THR A 59 -31.68 9.47 -10.34
C THR A 59 -32.66 9.62 -11.51
N GLN A 60 -33.85 9.02 -11.42
CA GLN A 60 -34.89 9.15 -12.46
C GLN A 60 -35.63 10.50 -12.46
N GLY A 61 -35.53 11.28 -11.38
CA GLY A 61 -36.14 12.62 -11.27
C GLY A 61 -35.39 13.75 -11.98
N SER A 62 -34.18 13.50 -12.47
CA SER A 62 -33.27 14.53 -13.02
C SER A 62 -33.38 14.76 -14.55
N GLY A 63 -34.47 14.29 -15.18
CA GLY A 63 -34.74 14.51 -16.62
C GLY A 63 -35.58 15.77 -16.89
N THR A 64 -34.91 16.85 -17.32
CA THR A 64 -35.42 18.15 -17.85
C THR A 64 -36.93 18.37 -18.06
N VAL A 65 -37.53 19.36 -17.38
CA VAL A 65 -38.57 20.27 -17.93
C VAL A 65 -38.51 21.67 -17.28
N ASP A 66 -38.40 22.68 -18.16
CA ASP A 66 -38.66 24.13 -18.06
C ASP A 66 -38.89 24.87 -16.74
N GLY A 67 -38.21 26.02 -16.66
CA GLY A 67 -38.27 26.98 -15.58
C GLY A 67 -39.67 27.47 -15.22
N ARG A 68 -40.00 27.33 -13.95
CA ARG A 68 -40.80 28.26 -13.14
C ARG A 68 -40.60 27.92 -11.66
N SER A 69 -40.39 28.96 -10.86
CA SER A 69 -40.29 28.91 -9.40
C SER A 69 -41.40 28.07 -8.77
N ASN A 70 -41.03 27.08 -7.97
CA ASN A 70 -41.86 26.61 -6.87
C ASN A 70 -40.99 26.02 -5.75
N GLN A 71 -41.16 26.57 -4.55
CA GLN A 71 -40.82 25.92 -3.30
C GLN A 71 -41.60 24.59 -3.26
N GLN A 72 -40.90 23.47 -3.33
CA GLN A 72 -41.47 22.17 -3.01
C GLN A 72 -40.44 21.40 -2.20
N SER A 73 -40.46 21.66 -0.90
CA SER A 73 -39.98 20.75 0.13
C SER A 73 -40.63 19.38 -0.05
N ASP A 74 -39.82 18.33 0.12
CA ASP A 74 -40.16 17.01 0.63
C ASP A 74 -41.43 16.34 0.10
N GLN A 75 -41.24 15.40 -0.82
CA GLN A 75 -42.03 14.17 -0.83
C GLN A 75 -41.12 12.96 -1.07
N ARG A 76 -40.14 12.75 -0.17
CA ARG A 76 -39.66 11.40 0.16
C ARG A 76 -40.85 10.62 0.73
N GLY A 77 -41.00 9.35 0.38
CA GLY A 77 -42.14 8.52 0.82
C GLY A 77 -42.26 8.53 2.36
N PRO A 78 -43.46 8.63 2.95
CA PRO A 78 -43.61 8.68 4.40
C PRO A 78 -43.14 7.35 5.04
N GLY A 79 -42.22 7.45 6.00
CA GLY A 79 -41.87 6.35 6.91
C GLY A 79 -40.69 5.47 6.50
N ARG A 80 -39.75 5.95 5.69
CA ARG A 80 -38.47 5.25 5.44
C ARG A 80 -37.31 6.14 5.85
N MET A 81 -36.42 5.60 6.67
CA MET A 81 -35.25 6.26 7.24
C MET A 81 -33.99 5.82 6.50
N THR A 82 -33.91 6.17 5.22
CA THR A 82 -32.91 5.64 4.27
C THR A 82 -31.53 6.30 4.36
N ASP A 83 -31.38 7.30 5.22
CA ASP A 83 -30.12 7.99 5.48
C ASP A 83 -29.48 7.35 6.72
N VAL A 84 -28.64 6.35 6.46
CA VAL A 84 -28.08 5.42 7.46
C VAL A 84 -26.88 6.06 8.14
N ASN A 85 -26.06 6.84 7.42
CA ASN A 85 -24.89 7.52 7.98
C ASN A 85 -25.21 8.91 8.58
N ASN A 86 -26.46 9.37 8.48
CA ASN A 86 -26.95 10.65 8.99
C ASN A 86 -26.28 11.89 8.35
N ASP A 87 -25.84 11.78 7.10
CA ASP A 87 -25.17 12.87 6.38
C ASP A 87 -26.15 13.84 5.67
N GLY A 88 -27.44 13.50 5.67
CA GLY A 88 -28.52 14.27 5.04
C GLY A 88 -28.85 13.84 3.61
N ARG A 89 -28.23 12.78 3.08
CA ARG A 89 -28.36 12.28 1.70
C ARG A 89 -28.66 10.78 1.71
N ASP A 90 -29.24 10.30 0.61
CA ASP A 90 -29.36 8.85 0.38
C ASP A 90 -28.33 8.49 -0.69
N SER A 91 -27.35 7.67 -0.34
CA SER A 91 -26.18 7.35 -1.15
C SER A 91 -25.89 5.85 -1.18
N ALA A 92 -24.97 5.44 -2.06
CA ALA A 92 -24.54 4.04 -2.13
C ALA A 92 -23.94 3.57 -0.79
N LEU A 93 -23.34 4.49 -0.03
CA LEU A 93 -22.79 4.24 1.29
C LEU A 93 -23.88 3.83 2.29
N ASP A 94 -25.06 4.47 2.25
CA ASP A 94 -26.19 4.10 3.11
C ASP A 94 -26.69 2.67 2.82
N ALA A 95 -26.69 2.26 1.55
CA ALA A 95 -27.04 0.90 1.18
C ALA A 95 -25.96 -0.11 1.60
N LEU A 96 -24.69 0.27 1.45
CA LEU A 96 -23.54 -0.55 1.80
C LEU A 96 -23.48 -0.83 3.31
N MET A 97 -23.80 0.16 4.15
CA MET A 97 -23.86 0.00 5.59
C MET A 97 -24.87 -1.07 6.02
N VAL A 98 -26.05 -1.10 5.40
CA VAL A 98 -27.06 -2.14 5.65
C VAL A 98 -26.59 -3.51 5.19
N ILE A 99 -25.94 -3.59 4.01
CA ILE A 99 -25.42 -4.84 3.45
C ILE A 99 -24.30 -5.42 4.32
N ASN A 100 -23.37 -4.57 4.77
CA ASN A 100 -22.27 -4.98 5.64
C ASN A 100 -22.79 -5.44 7.01
N ARG A 101 -23.82 -4.78 7.55
CA ARG A 101 -24.50 -5.22 8.77
C ARG A 101 -25.12 -6.61 8.62
N LEU A 102 -25.73 -6.92 7.47
CA LEU A 102 -26.28 -8.24 7.16
C LEU A 102 -25.20 -9.32 6.99
N GLY A 103 -24.07 -8.97 6.36
CA GLY A 103 -22.92 -9.87 6.24
C GLY A 103 -22.37 -10.28 7.60
N ARG A 104 -22.26 -9.31 8.52
CA ARG A 104 -21.81 -9.53 9.92
C ARG A 104 -22.80 -10.38 10.74
N ASP A 105 -24.10 -10.19 10.55
CA ASP A 105 -25.10 -11.03 11.24
C ASP A 105 -25.12 -12.46 10.67
N ASN A 106 -25.02 -12.65 9.36
CA ASN A 106 -24.96 -13.99 8.74
C ASN A 106 -23.71 -14.78 9.17
N ALA A 107 -22.57 -14.11 9.37
CA ALA A 107 -21.38 -14.74 9.96
C ALA A 107 -21.63 -15.22 11.41
N ASN A 108 -22.52 -14.54 12.15
CA ASN A 108 -22.90 -14.89 13.53
C ASN A 108 -24.02 -15.95 13.62
N PHE A 109 -24.70 -16.28 12.52
CA PHE A 109 -25.77 -17.28 12.45
C PHE A 109 -25.32 -18.66 11.96
N GLY A 110 -24.06 -18.84 11.56
CA GLY A 110 -23.47 -20.13 11.22
C GLY A 110 -23.44 -21.17 12.36
N ASN A 111 -23.86 -20.79 13.57
CA ASN A 111 -23.85 -21.64 14.75
C ASN A 111 -25.23 -21.77 15.44
N ARG A 112 -26.31 -21.97 14.67
CA ARG A 112 -27.63 -22.34 15.21
C ARG A 112 -28.23 -23.56 14.51
N ASP A 113 -28.27 -24.64 15.26
CA ASP A 113 -28.99 -25.88 14.99
C ASP A 113 -30.50 -25.61 14.79
N PRO A 114 -31.13 -26.00 13.67
CA PRO A 114 -32.55 -25.83 13.45
C PRO A 114 -33.28 -27.12 13.80
N ASP A 115 -33.77 -27.26 15.03
CA ASP A 115 -35.04 -27.94 15.33
C ASP A 115 -35.32 -27.98 16.83
N SER A 116 -36.36 -27.25 17.26
CA SER A 116 -37.02 -27.53 18.53
C SER A 116 -38.53 -27.39 18.39
N ASP A 117 -39.19 -28.52 18.07
CA ASP A 117 -40.57 -28.77 18.51
C ASP A 117 -40.77 -30.28 18.81
N THR A 118 -41.15 -30.53 20.07
CA THR A 118 -41.32 -31.76 20.87
C THR A 118 -42.23 -32.90 20.32
N PRO A 119 -42.54 -34.01 21.05
CA PRO A 119 -41.76 -34.97 21.87
C PRO A 119 -42.09 -36.47 21.58
N THR A 120 -41.36 -37.40 22.22
CA THR A 120 -41.75 -38.76 22.74
C THR A 120 -41.00 -40.02 22.26
N ASP A 121 -40.76 -40.87 23.27
CA ASP A 121 -40.47 -42.32 23.33
C ASP A 121 -39.06 -42.87 23.07
N SER A 122 -38.45 -43.33 24.19
CA SER A 122 -37.40 -44.37 24.27
C SER A 122 -38.00 -45.77 23.96
N PRO A 123 -37.26 -46.92 24.02
CA PRO A 123 -35.84 -47.14 24.35
C PRO A 123 -35.15 -48.21 23.46
N THR A 124 -33.98 -48.68 23.93
CA THR A 124 -33.20 -49.91 23.63
C THR A 124 -31.99 -49.71 22.73
N ASP A 125 -30.85 -50.39 22.88
CA ASP A 125 -30.13 -51.07 23.98
C ASP A 125 -28.78 -51.47 23.34
N GLU A 126 -27.70 -51.50 24.14
CA GLU A 126 -26.37 -52.13 23.90
C GLU A 126 -25.61 -51.87 22.57
N THR A 127 -24.40 -51.31 22.64
CA THR A 127 -23.13 -52.08 22.53
C THR A 127 -21.88 -51.19 22.61
N ASP A 128 -20.88 -51.71 23.33
CA ASP A 128 -19.42 -51.57 23.19
C ASP A 128 -18.74 -50.19 23.11
N GLN A 129 -17.93 -49.89 24.14
CA GLN A 129 -16.69 -49.14 23.97
C GLN A 129 -15.58 -50.09 23.47
N PRO A 130 -14.66 -49.60 22.60
CA PRO A 130 -13.38 -49.13 23.14
C PRO A 130 -12.83 -47.87 22.46
N ASN A 131 -12.14 -47.06 23.28
CA ASN A 131 -11.03 -46.14 22.98
C ASN A 131 -10.83 -45.67 21.53
N ASP A 132 -11.10 -44.38 21.31
CA ASP A 132 -10.30 -43.56 20.41
C ASP A 132 -9.87 -42.31 21.21
N ASP A 133 -8.56 -42.19 21.41
CA ASP A 133 -7.91 -40.91 21.70
C ASP A 133 -7.99 -40.13 20.38
N GLU A 134 -9.06 -39.35 20.19
CA GLU A 134 -9.13 -38.35 19.13
C GLU A 134 -8.74 -37.00 19.71
N ASP A 135 -7.81 -36.39 18.98
CA ASP A 135 -7.12 -35.16 19.25
C ASP A 135 -8.07 -34.02 19.62
N ASP A 136 -7.70 -33.35 20.71
CA ASP A 136 -8.23 -32.07 21.16
C ASP A 136 -7.75 -30.99 20.18
N ASP A 137 -8.34 -30.93 18.98
CA ASP A 137 -8.28 -29.77 18.10
C ASP A 137 -9.17 -28.68 18.70
N THR A 138 -8.69 -28.09 19.80
CA THR A 138 -9.12 -26.75 20.18
C THR A 138 -8.61 -25.81 19.11
N LEU A 139 -9.55 -25.39 18.23
CA LEU A 139 -9.51 -24.15 17.47
C LEU A 139 -8.79 -23.08 18.30
N SER A 140 -7.55 -22.76 17.90
CA SER A 140 -6.85 -21.60 18.41
C SER A 140 -7.62 -20.37 17.98
N ASP A 141 -8.07 -19.57 18.96
CA ASP A 141 -8.43 -18.17 18.76
C ASP A 141 -7.27 -17.50 18.02
N GLU A 142 -7.45 -17.20 16.73
CA GLU A 142 -6.54 -16.33 15.99
C GLU A 142 -6.70 -14.91 16.57
N SER A 143 -5.92 -14.62 17.60
CA SER A 143 -5.51 -13.26 17.88
C SER A 143 -4.68 -12.82 16.68
N SER A 144 -5.29 -12.15 15.70
CA SER A 144 -4.60 -11.68 14.50
C SER A 144 -3.39 -10.84 14.93
N ASP A 145 -2.20 -11.21 14.47
CA ASP A 145 -0.96 -10.48 14.71
C ASP A 145 -1.17 -8.98 14.43
N VAL A 146 -0.83 -8.13 15.41
CA VAL A 146 -1.06 -6.69 15.31
C VAL A 146 -0.31 -6.06 14.13
N VAL A 147 0.87 -6.57 13.78
CA VAL A 147 1.69 -6.07 12.67
C VAL A 147 0.97 -6.34 11.35
N LEU A 148 0.50 -7.57 11.15
CA LEU A 148 -0.23 -7.97 9.95
C LEU A 148 -1.55 -7.19 9.84
N ALA A 149 -2.31 -7.12 10.93
CA ALA A 149 -3.61 -6.44 10.95
C ALA A 149 -3.52 -4.94 10.60
N TRP A 150 -2.51 -4.22 11.11
CA TRP A 150 -2.34 -2.81 10.80
C TRP A 150 -1.77 -2.56 9.40
N ASN A 151 -0.99 -3.48 8.84
CA ASN A 151 -0.51 -3.39 7.46
C ASN A 151 -1.61 -3.76 6.45
N ASP A 152 -2.48 -4.71 6.77
CA ASP A 152 -3.69 -5.02 5.99
C ASP A 152 -4.59 -3.78 5.88
N LEU A 153 -4.92 -3.14 7.01
CA LEU A 153 -5.64 -1.86 7.01
C LEU A 153 -4.90 -0.77 6.22
N PHE A 154 -3.57 -0.73 6.29
CA PHE A 154 -2.80 0.27 5.54
C PHE A 154 -2.96 0.10 4.02
N GLY A 155 -3.06 -1.14 3.53
CA GLY A 155 -3.41 -1.43 2.13
C GLY A 155 -4.75 -0.82 1.74
N GLU A 156 -5.80 -1.01 2.56
CA GLU A 156 -7.11 -0.40 2.35
C GLU A 156 -7.03 1.14 2.35
N ILE A 157 -6.29 1.72 3.30
CA ILE A 157 -6.10 3.18 3.40
C ILE A 157 -5.41 3.73 2.13
N LEU A 158 -4.45 3.02 1.56
CA LEU A 158 -3.79 3.44 0.31
C LEU A 158 -4.78 3.44 -0.86
N ALA A 159 -5.66 2.44 -0.94
CA ALA A 159 -6.70 2.37 -1.97
C ALA A 159 -7.73 3.50 -1.86
N ASP A 160 -8.17 3.80 -0.64
CA ASP A 160 -9.19 4.82 -0.35
C ASP A 160 -8.63 6.23 -0.13
N ALA A 161 -7.30 6.42 -0.19
CA ALA A 161 -6.68 7.71 0.01
C ALA A 161 -7.15 8.73 -1.04
N GLU A 162 -7.23 10.01 -0.65
CA GLU A 162 -7.49 11.07 -1.61
C GLU A 162 -6.45 11.04 -2.74
N ALA A 163 -6.85 11.32 -3.98
CA ALA A 163 -5.99 11.22 -5.16
C ALA A 163 -4.66 12.01 -5.03
N THR A 164 -4.62 13.07 -4.22
CA THR A 164 -3.38 13.84 -3.97
C THR A 164 -2.32 13.07 -3.16
N LEU A 165 -2.73 12.05 -2.40
CA LEU A 165 -1.88 11.18 -1.60
C LEU A 165 -1.59 9.84 -2.29
N GLN A 166 -2.27 9.53 -3.39
CA GLN A 166 -2.02 8.34 -4.21
C GLN A 166 -0.80 8.55 -5.12
N ASN A 167 0.37 8.69 -4.51
CA ASN A 167 1.65 8.72 -5.22
C ASN A 167 2.66 7.76 -4.55
N PRO A 168 3.50 7.03 -5.33
CA PRO A 168 4.35 5.97 -4.77
C PRO A 168 5.36 6.48 -3.72
N GLY A 169 5.84 7.71 -3.87
CA GLY A 169 6.73 8.35 -2.90
C GLY A 169 6.06 8.50 -1.54
N TYR A 170 4.90 9.15 -1.48
CA TYR A 170 4.16 9.35 -0.24
C TYR A 170 3.71 8.03 0.39
N ALA A 171 3.29 7.06 -0.42
CA ALA A 171 2.90 5.73 0.06
C ALA A 171 4.07 4.98 0.71
N SER A 172 5.22 4.89 0.04
CA SER A 172 6.42 4.21 0.57
C SER A 172 6.95 4.88 1.83
N ARG A 173 6.97 6.22 1.87
CA ARG A 173 7.31 6.99 3.08
C ARG A 173 6.35 6.71 4.24
N SER A 174 5.04 6.66 3.97
CA SER A 174 4.02 6.39 5.00
C SER A 174 4.15 4.97 5.55
N MET A 175 4.43 3.99 4.67
CA MET A 175 4.69 2.60 5.04
C MET A 175 5.92 2.47 5.94
N ALA A 176 7.03 3.15 5.61
CA ALA A 176 8.23 3.17 6.45
C ALA A 176 7.96 3.78 7.83
N MET A 177 7.23 4.90 7.89
CA MET A 177 6.89 5.54 9.16
C MET A 177 5.96 4.68 10.03
N LEU A 178 4.99 4.00 9.41
CA LEU A 178 4.11 3.04 10.08
C LEU A 178 4.93 1.89 10.70
N ASN A 179 5.74 1.22 9.89
CA ASN A 179 6.40 -0.01 10.30
C ASN A 179 7.59 0.25 11.23
N LEU A 180 8.27 1.40 11.12
CA LEU A 180 9.23 1.83 12.16
C LEU A 180 8.55 2.10 13.51
N ALA A 181 7.36 2.70 13.50
CA ALA A 181 6.63 2.98 14.74
C ALA A 181 6.17 1.69 15.43
N ILE A 182 5.75 0.69 14.66
CA ILE A 182 5.43 -0.65 15.16
C ILE A 182 6.69 -1.33 15.69
N TYR A 183 7.76 -1.39 14.90
CA TYR A 183 9.02 -2.05 15.27
C TYR A 183 9.62 -1.49 16.57
N ASP A 184 9.76 -0.18 16.67
CA ASP A 184 10.33 0.45 17.85
C ASP A 184 9.41 0.30 19.08
N ALA A 185 8.09 0.28 18.88
CA ALA A 185 7.13 0.05 19.97
C ALA A 185 7.18 -1.38 20.49
N VAL A 186 7.26 -2.37 19.60
CA VAL A 186 7.43 -3.78 19.95
C VAL A 186 8.76 -3.97 20.70
N GLY A 187 9.86 -3.46 20.15
CA GLY A 187 11.18 -3.56 20.77
C GLY A 187 11.22 -2.98 22.19
N ILE A 188 10.78 -1.73 22.37
CA ILE A 188 10.80 -1.08 23.70
C ILE A 188 9.83 -1.77 24.68
N ALA A 189 8.66 -2.23 24.24
CA ALA A 189 7.71 -2.90 25.12
C ALA A 189 8.22 -4.28 25.58
N THR A 190 8.94 -5.00 24.73
CA THR A 190 9.46 -6.35 25.01
C THR A 190 10.79 -6.30 25.78
N ASP A 191 11.75 -5.49 25.33
CA ASP A 191 13.13 -5.51 25.84
C ASP A 191 13.49 -4.27 26.68
N GLY A 192 12.58 -3.30 26.80
CA GLY A 192 12.78 -2.13 27.64
C GLY A 192 13.96 -1.27 27.17
N SER A 193 14.88 -0.95 28.09
CA SER A 193 16.04 -0.09 27.78
C SER A 193 17.13 -0.77 26.95
N ASP A 194 17.05 -2.10 26.80
CA ASP A 194 18.02 -2.89 26.05
C ASP A 194 17.55 -3.14 24.60
N ALA A 195 16.38 -2.60 24.22
CA ALA A 195 15.80 -2.75 22.88
C ALA A 195 16.70 -2.16 21.78
N ASP A 196 16.93 -2.94 20.73
CA ASP A 196 17.47 -2.43 19.48
C ASP A 196 16.33 -1.71 18.72
N THR A 197 16.46 -0.40 18.59
CA THR A 197 15.46 0.49 17.95
C THR A 197 16.10 1.23 16.79
N PHE A 198 15.30 1.58 15.78
CA PHE A 198 15.78 2.31 14.62
C PHE A 198 16.10 3.77 14.96
N TYR A 199 15.21 4.44 15.70
CA TYR A 199 15.45 5.79 16.22
C TYR A 199 15.77 5.79 17.71
N ASP A 200 16.52 6.80 18.15
CA ASP A 200 16.81 7.01 19.56
C ASP A 200 15.60 7.63 20.29
N TYR A 201 15.07 6.92 21.29
CA TYR A 201 13.97 7.41 22.13
C TYR A 201 14.47 7.82 23.53
N SER A 202 14.03 9.00 23.99
CA SER A 202 14.25 9.45 25.37
C SER A 202 13.10 9.01 26.28
N ILE A 203 12.72 7.72 26.19
CA ILE A 203 11.62 7.13 26.95
C ILE A 203 12.22 6.37 28.13
N ASP A 204 11.61 6.51 29.31
CA ASP A 204 11.95 5.71 30.48
C ASP A 204 10.93 4.56 30.61
N PRO A 205 11.19 3.37 30.03
CA PRO A 205 10.28 2.24 30.13
C PRO A 205 10.25 1.67 31.56
N SER A 206 11.14 2.10 32.48
CA SER A 206 11.32 1.50 33.81
C SER A 206 10.23 1.81 34.84
N GLY A 207 9.06 2.27 34.39
CA GLY A 207 7.87 2.24 35.24
C GLY A 207 7.55 0.82 35.69
N ASP A 208 7.04 0.61 36.91
CA ASP A 208 6.62 -0.70 37.45
C ASP A 208 5.44 -1.36 36.66
N ALA A 209 5.19 -0.95 35.41
CA ALA A 209 4.12 -1.46 34.55
C ALA A 209 4.69 -2.49 33.57
N ASN A 210 4.10 -3.68 33.54
CA ASN A 210 4.38 -4.66 32.48
C ASN A 210 3.78 -4.11 31.18
N LEU A 211 4.59 -3.78 30.18
CA LEU A 211 4.07 -3.23 28.92
C LEU A 211 3.54 -4.37 28.03
N SER A 212 2.55 -4.08 27.20
CA SER A 212 2.10 -4.98 26.12
C SER A 212 2.59 -4.41 24.80
N ALA A 213 3.36 -5.23 24.08
CA ALA A 213 3.87 -4.90 22.76
C ALA A 213 2.73 -4.72 21.75
N GLU A 214 1.68 -5.54 21.85
CA GLU A 214 0.50 -5.46 20.99
C GLU A 214 -0.23 -4.11 21.14
N ILE A 215 -0.47 -3.69 22.39
CA ILE A 215 -1.16 -2.42 22.67
C ILE A 215 -0.28 -1.23 22.27
N ALA A 216 1.04 -1.31 22.51
CA ALA A 216 1.97 -0.26 22.13
C ALA A 216 2.07 -0.13 20.60
N ALA A 217 2.22 -1.24 19.88
CA ALA A 217 2.26 -1.29 18.43
C ALA A 217 0.97 -0.73 17.80
N ALA A 218 -0.21 -1.19 18.25
CA ALA A 218 -1.49 -0.70 17.74
C ALA A 218 -1.65 0.81 17.95
N GLN A 219 -1.26 1.32 19.12
CA GLN A 219 -1.34 2.75 19.40
C GLN A 219 -0.30 3.57 18.62
N ALA A 220 0.88 3.01 18.34
CA ALA A 220 1.91 3.64 17.51
C ALA A 220 1.46 3.74 16.04
N ALA A 221 0.97 2.64 15.47
CA ALA A 221 0.39 2.58 14.13
C ALA A 221 -0.74 3.61 13.95
N TYR A 222 -1.72 3.61 14.86
CA TYR A 222 -2.79 4.60 14.87
C TYR A 222 -2.26 6.04 14.91
N THR A 223 -1.26 6.32 15.75
CA THR A 223 -0.72 7.68 15.91
C THR A 223 -0.09 8.18 14.62
N VAL A 224 0.65 7.33 13.91
CA VAL A 224 1.24 7.67 12.61
C VAL A 224 0.15 7.83 11.55
N LEU A 225 -0.70 6.82 11.36
CA LEU A 225 -1.68 6.82 10.27
C LEU A 225 -2.75 7.91 10.42
N SER A 226 -3.25 8.17 11.63
CA SER A 226 -4.23 9.25 11.85
C SER A 226 -3.65 10.63 11.59
N SER A 227 -2.33 10.80 11.73
CA SER A 227 -1.66 12.05 11.36
C SER A 227 -1.44 12.17 9.84
N LEU A 228 -1.12 11.07 9.15
CA LEU A 228 -0.82 11.07 7.72
C LEU A 228 -2.09 11.03 6.84
N TYR A 229 -3.18 10.43 7.33
CA TYR A 229 -4.44 10.21 6.61
C TYR A 229 -5.65 10.71 7.43
N PRO A 230 -5.75 12.02 7.69
CA PRO A 230 -6.82 12.57 8.52
C PRO A 230 -8.24 12.38 7.95
N ALA A 231 -8.37 12.13 6.64
CA ALA A 231 -9.63 11.79 6.00
C ALA A 231 -10.14 10.39 6.39
N GLN A 232 -9.24 9.50 6.84
CA GLN A 232 -9.53 8.12 7.27
C GLN A 232 -9.71 7.98 8.79
N GLN A 233 -9.93 9.10 9.49
CA GLN A 233 -9.99 9.14 10.96
C GLN A 233 -11.04 8.18 11.54
N GLU A 234 -12.24 8.09 10.94
CA GLU A 234 -13.31 7.23 11.45
C GLU A 234 -12.93 5.74 11.35
N THR A 235 -12.37 5.33 10.21
CA THR A 235 -11.85 3.98 10.00
C THR A 235 -10.75 3.64 11.00
N LEU A 236 -9.80 4.56 11.19
CA LEU A 236 -8.68 4.39 12.13
C LEU A 236 -9.11 4.35 13.60
N ASP A 237 -10.09 5.18 13.99
CA ASP A 237 -10.66 5.19 15.34
C ASP A 237 -11.37 3.85 15.64
N ALA A 238 -12.19 3.39 14.69
CA ALA A 238 -12.91 2.12 14.81
C ALA A 238 -11.95 0.93 14.86
N PHE A 239 -10.90 0.94 14.04
CA PHE A 239 -9.91 -0.13 14.03
C PHE A 239 -9.13 -0.19 15.34
N LEU A 240 -8.64 0.95 15.85
CA LEU A 240 -7.95 0.99 17.15
C LEU A 240 -8.86 0.52 18.30
N GLU A 241 -10.14 0.90 18.29
CA GLU A 241 -11.11 0.42 19.29
C GLU A 241 -11.25 -1.11 19.22
N SER A 242 -11.32 -1.66 18.01
CA SER A 242 -11.40 -3.11 17.77
C SER A 242 -10.10 -3.82 18.17
N SER A 243 -8.92 -3.32 17.80
CA SER A 243 -7.62 -3.92 18.16
C SER A 243 -7.39 -3.99 19.67
N LEU A 244 -8.05 -3.11 20.44
CA LEU A 244 -7.95 -3.04 21.88
C LEU A 244 -9.17 -3.63 22.60
N ALA A 245 -10.11 -4.22 21.85
CA ALA A 245 -11.29 -4.85 22.41
C ALA A 245 -10.87 -6.07 23.25
N GLY A 246 -11.28 -6.09 24.52
CA GLY A 246 -10.93 -7.17 25.45
C GLY A 246 -9.68 -6.91 26.29
N SER A 247 -8.89 -5.87 26.00
CA SER A 247 -7.80 -5.43 26.90
C SER A 247 -8.36 -4.99 28.26
N VAL A 248 -7.66 -5.35 29.35
CA VAL A 248 -8.04 -4.90 30.69
C VAL A 248 -7.74 -3.41 30.83
N SER A 249 -8.71 -2.62 31.28
CA SER A 249 -8.47 -1.21 31.61
C SER A 249 -7.69 -1.12 32.93
N ASP A 250 -6.36 -1.03 32.81
CA ASP A 250 -5.44 -0.89 33.93
C ASP A 250 -4.22 -0.02 33.58
N ARG A 251 -3.30 0.10 34.54
CA ARG A 251 -2.07 0.91 34.38
C ARG A 251 -1.15 0.38 33.27
N SER A 252 -1.13 -0.93 33.03
CA SER A 252 -0.29 -1.54 31.99
C SER A 252 -0.80 -1.14 30.61
N THR A 253 -2.11 -1.25 30.37
CA THR A 253 -2.76 -0.78 29.14
C THR A 253 -2.53 0.72 28.93
N ASP A 254 -2.77 1.55 29.95
CA ASP A 254 -2.55 3.00 29.85
C ASP A 254 -1.08 3.36 29.53
N ALA A 255 -0.13 2.66 30.15
CA ALA A 255 1.30 2.86 29.91
C ALA A 255 1.71 2.42 28.50
N SER A 256 1.21 1.28 28.02
CA SER A 256 1.50 0.77 26.68
C SER A 256 0.95 1.69 25.58
N ARG A 257 -0.26 2.23 25.78
CA ARG A 257 -0.80 3.27 24.89
C ARG A 257 0.03 4.55 24.92
N THR A 258 0.45 4.98 26.10
CA THR A 258 1.30 6.17 26.23
C THR A 258 2.61 5.98 25.46
N LEU A 259 3.24 4.81 25.60
CA LEU A 259 4.45 4.44 24.86
C LEU A 259 4.23 4.52 23.34
N GLY A 260 3.22 3.83 22.81
CA GLY A 260 2.94 3.83 21.38
C GLY A 260 2.68 5.23 20.82
N SER A 261 1.94 6.06 21.56
CA SER A 261 1.68 7.45 21.17
C SER A 261 2.95 8.31 21.15
N GLU A 262 3.84 8.12 22.11
CA GLU A 262 5.12 8.85 22.17
C GLU A 262 6.07 8.44 21.04
N ILE A 263 6.15 7.16 20.72
CA ILE A 263 6.94 6.63 19.60
C ILE A 263 6.42 7.16 18.27
N GLY A 264 5.12 6.98 17.98
CA GLY A 264 4.52 7.48 16.74
C GLY A 264 4.68 8.99 16.58
N SER A 265 4.49 9.76 17.66
CA SER A 265 4.71 11.21 17.66
C SER A 265 6.17 11.61 17.41
N THR A 266 7.12 10.81 17.91
CA THR A 266 8.55 11.07 17.73
C THR A 266 8.96 10.85 16.28
N ILE A 267 8.51 9.75 15.66
CA ILE A 267 8.76 9.47 14.23
C ILE A 267 8.15 10.57 13.35
N LEU A 268 6.89 10.95 13.60
CA LEU A 268 6.26 12.08 12.92
C LEU A 268 7.08 13.37 13.06
N ALA A 269 7.62 13.65 14.25
CA ALA A 269 8.43 14.85 14.50
C ALA A 269 9.79 14.81 13.79
N ILE A 270 10.46 13.66 13.76
CA ILE A 270 11.72 13.46 13.02
C ILE A 270 11.48 13.71 11.54
N ARG A 271 10.38 13.19 10.98
CA ARG A 271 10.05 13.26 9.56
C ARG A 271 9.27 14.51 9.14
N ALA A 272 8.90 15.40 10.07
CA ALA A 272 8.04 16.56 9.77
C ALA A 272 8.63 17.59 8.79
N ASN A 273 9.95 17.59 8.57
CA ASN A 273 10.63 18.55 7.68
C ASN A 273 11.67 17.85 6.80
N ASP A 274 11.41 16.59 6.47
CA ASP A 274 12.30 15.74 5.68
C ASP A 274 12.25 16.02 4.17
N GLY A 275 11.61 17.11 3.74
CA GLY A 275 11.48 17.46 2.33
C GLY A 275 10.23 16.89 1.63
N SER A 276 9.45 16.00 2.25
CA SER A 276 8.30 15.35 1.57
C SER A 276 7.19 16.30 1.12
N ASP A 277 7.07 17.47 1.77
CA ASP A 277 6.08 18.51 1.44
C ASP A 277 6.57 19.50 0.35
N VAL A 278 7.79 19.34 -0.15
CA VAL A 278 8.36 20.23 -1.17
C VAL A 278 7.70 19.95 -2.52
N ILE A 279 6.94 20.94 -3.00
CA ILE A 279 6.36 20.88 -4.35
C ILE A 279 7.42 21.32 -5.37
N GLY A 280 8.03 20.35 -6.03
CA GLY A 280 8.93 20.57 -7.16
C GLY A 280 8.20 21.06 -8.42
N GLN A 281 8.89 21.86 -9.24
CA GLN A 281 8.41 22.24 -10.58
C GLN A 281 9.40 21.77 -11.62
N TYR A 282 8.91 21.04 -12.62
CA TYR A 282 9.71 20.63 -13.76
C TYR A 282 9.49 21.59 -14.94
N GLN A 283 10.54 21.86 -15.71
CA GLN A 283 10.48 22.65 -16.93
C GLN A 283 10.89 21.78 -18.10
N TYR A 284 9.93 21.43 -18.95
CA TYR A 284 10.17 20.61 -20.13
C TYR A 284 11.12 21.28 -21.14
N THR A 285 11.88 20.46 -21.84
CA THR A 285 12.70 20.84 -22.99
C THR A 285 12.21 20.07 -24.22
N ASP A 286 12.41 20.63 -25.43
CA ASP A 286 12.07 19.95 -26.69
C ASP A 286 13.26 19.15 -27.25
N GLU A 287 14.31 18.91 -26.45
CA GLU A 287 15.52 18.20 -26.88
C GLU A 287 15.29 16.68 -26.87
N ALA A 288 15.75 15.99 -27.92
CA ALA A 288 15.62 14.53 -28.01
C ALA A 288 16.37 13.85 -26.86
N GLY A 289 15.79 12.76 -26.34
CA GLY A 289 16.28 12.08 -25.14
C GLY A 289 15.80 12.67 -23.82
N TYR A 290 15.41 13.95 -23.77
CA TYR A 290 14.92 14.58 -22.54
C TYR A 290 13.43 14.35 -22.33
N PHE A 291 13.03 14.25 -21.07
CA PHE A 291 11.66 14.04 -20.64
C PHE A 291 10.80 15.21 -21.09
N GLN A 292 9.79 14.86 -21.89
CA GLN A 292 8.85 15.74 -22.56
C GLN A 292 7.43 15.42 -22.07
N PRO A 293 6.48 16.35 -22.23
CA PRO A 293 5.08 16.08 -21.95
C PRO A 293 4.62 14.86 -22.75
N ASP A 294 3.89 13.95 -22.11
CA ASP A 294 3.30 12.81 -22.83
C ASP A 294 2.44 13.33 -23.99
N PRO A 295 2.71 12.95 -25.24
CA PRO A 295 1.94 13.41 -26.39
C PRO A 295 0.47 12.95 -26.37
N LEU A 296 0.12 11.94 -25.58
CA LEU A 296 -1.25 11.49 -25.35
C LEU A 296 -1.94 12.23 -24.18
N SER A 297 -1.17 12.82 -23.27
CA SER A 297 -1.66 13.52 -22.08
C SER A 297 -0.82 14.78 -21.75
N PRO A 298 -0.73 15.77 -22.67
CA PRO A 298 0.26 16.85 -22.58
C PRO A 298 -0.02 17.88 -21.47
N ASP A 299 -1.23 17.88 -20.91
CA ASP A 299 -1.67 18.84 -19.89
C ASP A 299 -1.45 18.33 -18.45
N VAL A 300 -0.90 17.12 -18.28
CA VAL A 300 -0.64 16.55 -16.95
C VAL A 300 0.77 16.97 -16.48
N PRO A 301 0.90 17.58 -15.28
CA PRO A 301 2.20 18.04 -14.78
C PRO A 301 3.09 16.87 -14.37
N ALA A 302 4.42 17.07 -14.39
CA ALA A 302 5.38 16.11 -13.87
C ALA A 302 5.17 15.85 -12.37
N TRP A 303 5.26 14.60 -11.94
CA TRP A 303 4.99 14.17 -10.56
C TRP A 303 6.27 13.99 -9.75
N GLY A 304 6.29 14.62 -8.57
CA GLY A 304 7.38 14.53 -7.61
C GLY A 304 8.76 15.06 -8.05
N PRO A 305 8.93 16.16 -8.83
CA PRO A 305 10.29 16.60 -9.23
C PRO A 305 11.28 16.89 -8.09
N ALA A 306 10.79 17.10 -6.87
CA ALA A 306 11.62 17.32 -5.68
C ALA A 306 11.72 16.09 -4.77
N TRP A 307 11.13 14.95 -5.15
CA TRP A 307 11.05 13.79 -4.26
C TRP A 307 12.42 13.15 -3.99
N GLY A 308 13.37 13.28 -4.92
CA GLY A 308 14.76 12.88 -4.71
C GLY A 308 15.50 13.69 -3.64
N GLU A 309 14.94 14.83 -3.21
CA GLU A 309 15.51 15.68 -2.15
C GLU A 309 14.97 15.33 -0.75
N VAL A 310 14.09 14.31 -0.64
CA VAL A 310 13.59 13.85 0.66
C VAL A 310 14.73 13.22 1.45
N ASP A 311 14.86 13.54 2.75
CA ASP A 311 15.86 12.94 3.61
C ASP A 311 15.66 11.42 3.62
N THR A 312 16.72 10.66 3.37
CA THR A 312 16.69 9.20 3.44
C THR A 312 16.43 8.71 4.87
N PHE A 313 15.99 7.45 5.00
CA PHE A 313 15.71 6.80 6.28
C PHE A 313 16.96 6.12 6.83
N ALA A 314 17.49 5.11 6.11
CA ALA A 314 18.60 4.30 6.56
C ALA A 314 19.88 4.59 5.77
N ILE A 315 19.79 4.73 4.44
CA ILE A 315 20.97 5.05 3.63
C ILE A 315 21.45 6.47 3.95
N GLY A 316 22.76 6.71 3.91
CA GLY A 316 23.31 8.02 4.30
C GLY A 316 23.02 9.16 3.30
N SER A 317 22.83 8.83 2.02
CA SER A 317 22.48 9.75 0.93
C SER A 317 22.19 8.96 -0.35
N THR A 318 21.51 9.56 -1.31
CA THR A 318 21.29 8.98 -2.65
C THR A 318 22.57 8.80 -3.46
N GLU A 319 23.59 9.66 -3.26
CA GLU A 319 24.82 9.71 -4.07
C GLU A 319 25.53 8.36 -4.26
N ALA A 320 25.48 7.47 -3.27
CA ALA A 320 26.15 6.17 -3.31
C ALA A 320 25.38 5.11 -4.12
N PHE A 321 24.14 5.39 -4.49
CA PHE A 321 23.21 4.47 -5.15
C PHE A 321 22.73 4.98 -6.52
N LEU A 322 23.18 6.17 -6.95
CA LEU A 322 22.91 6.65 -8.30
C LEU A 322 23.60 5.73 -9.33
N PRO A 323 22.85 5.20 -10.32
CA PRO A 323 23.44 4.34 -11.33
C PRO A 323 24.29 5.13 -12.33
N ALA A 324 24.91 4.41 -13.27
CA ALA A 324 25.47 5.05 -14.46
C ALA A 324 24.36 5.72 -15.29
N SER A 325 24.71 6.71 -16.12
CA SER A 325 23.75 7.32 -17.05
C SER A 325 23.20 6.29 -18.05
N PRO A 326 21.97 6.48 -18.58
CA PRO A 326 21.36 5.55 -19.52
C PRO A 326 22.17 5.42 -20.82
N PRO A 327 21.93 4.39 -21.64
CA PRO A 327 22.63 4.20 -22.91
C PRO A 327 22.54 5.42 -23.82
N ASP A 328 23.64 5.78 -24.49
CA ASP A 328 23.68 6.87 -25.47
C ASP A 328 22.61 6.64 -26.55
N LEU A 329 21.84 7.68 -26.91
CA LEU A 329 20.77 7.56 -27.92
C LEU A 329 21.25 7.00 -29.27
N THR A 330 22.52 7.22 -29.63
CA THR A 330 23.11 6.72 -30.88
C THR A 330 23.70 5.31 -30.77
N SER A 331 23.55 4.65 -29.62
CA SER A 331 24.11 3.31 -29.38
C SER A 331 23.21 2.19 -29.94
N GLU A 332 23.81 1.02 -30.16
CA GLU A 332 23.09 -0.21 -30.50
C GLU A 332 22.24 -0.68 -29.31
N GLU A 333 22.74 -0.53 -28.08
CA GLU A 333 22.02 -0.88 -26.85
C GLU A 333 20.71 -0.09 -26.67
N TYR A 334 20.73 1.22 -26.94
CA TYR A 334 19.50 2.02 -26.95
C TYR A 334 18.53 1.57 -28.04
N ALA A 335 19.03 1.27 -29.25
CA ALA A 335 18.19 0.80 -30.35
C ALA A 335 17.53 -0.55 -30.05
N ASP A 336 18.27 -1.49 -29.46
CA ASP A 336 17.73 -2.80 -29.06
C ASP A 336 16.62 -2.66 -28.00
N ALA A 337 16.82 -1.80 -27.00
CA ALA A 337 15.80 -1.53 -25.98
C ALA A 337 14.59 -0.76 -26.54
N TYR A 338 14.81 0.14 -27.50
CA TYR A 338 13.75 0.85 -28.22
C TYR A 338 12.89 -0.13 -29.02
N ASP A 339 13.51 -1.00 -29.82
CA ASP A 339 12.81 -1.96 -30.68
C ASP A 339 12.05 -2.99 -29.85
N GLU A 340 12.60 -3.42 -28.71
CA GLU A 340 11.89 -4.30 -27.79
C GLU A 340 10.59 -3.66 -27.28
N VAL A 341 10.62 -2.40 -26.85
CA VAL A 341 9.41 -1.70 -26.37
C VAL A 341 8.46 -1.38 -27.51
N LEU A 342 8.97 -1.05 -28.70
CA LEU A 342 8.17 -0.84 -29.89
C LEU A 342 7.31 -2.08 -30.20
N GLU A 343 7.92 -3.27 -30.16
CA GLU A 343 7.28 -4.54 -30.46
C GLU A 343 6.38 -5.04 -29.31
N LEU A 344 6.90 -5.08 -28.08
CA LEU A 344 6.19 -5.67 -26.94
C LEU A 344 5.27 -4.70 -26.21
N GLY A 345 5.55 -3.39 -26.26
CA GLY A 345 4.84 -2.38 -25.47
C GLY A 345 3.63 -1.75 -26.17
N SER A 346 3.47 -1.97 -27.47
CA SER A 346 2.38 -1.41 -28.26
C SER A 346 1.00 -1.91 -27.81
N VAL A 347 -0.02 -1.06 -27.81
CA VAL A 347 -1.41 -1.48 -27.53
C VAL A 347 -1.89 -2.59 -28.48
N ASP A 348 -1.46 -2.53 -29.74
CA ASP A 348 -1.83 -3.47 -30.80
C ASP A 348 -0.71 -4.48 -31.12
N SER A 349 0.16 -4.78 -30.14
CA SER A 349 1.26 -5.72 -30.31
C SER A 349 0.79 -7.09 -30.83
N GLU A 350 1.38 -7.58 -31.91
CA GLU A 350 1.14 -8.92 -32.46
C GLU A 350 2.09 -10.00 -31.89
N VAL A 351 3.05 -9.61 -31.04
CA VAL A 351 4.12 -10.50 -30.55
C VAL A 351 4.15 -10.68 -29.02
N ARG A 352 3.71 -9.67 -28.24
CA ARG A 352 3.46 -9.80 -26.80
C ARG A 352 2.48 -10.94 -26.55
N THR A 353 2.86 -11.88 -25.68
CA THR A 353 2.03 -13.04 -25.35
C THR A 353 0.92 -12.67 -24.37
N ASP A 354 -0.07 -13.55 -24.25
CA ASP A 354 -1.15 -13.42 -23.26
C ASP A 354 -0.56 -13.32 -21.83
N ASP A 355 0.41 -14.20 -21.50
CA ASP A 355 1.11 -14.20 -20.23
C ASP A 355 1.90 -12.90 -19.96
N GLN A 356 2.53 -12.32 -20.99
CA GLN A 356 3.22 -11.02 -20.85
C GLN A 356 2.24 -9.87 -20.65
N THR A 357 1.07 -9.93 -21.30
CA THR A 357 0.00 -8.95 -21.08
C THR A 357 -0.54 -9.06 -19.66
N GLU A 358 -0.82 -10.27 -19.20
CA GLU A 358 -1.24 -10.54 -17.82
C GLU A 358 -0.20 -10.05 -16.80
N ALA A 359 1.08 -10.39 -16.98
CA ALA A 359 2.16 -9.91 -16.11
C ALA A 359 2.24 -8.37 -16.09
N GLY A 360 2.08 -7.71 -17.24
CA GLY A 360 2.01 -6.25 -17.34
C GLY A 360 0.91 -5.65 -16.47
N LEU A 361 -0.29 -6.22 -16.53
CA LEU A 361 -1.47 -5.76 -15.80
C LEU A 361 -1.41 -6.13 -14.31
N PHE A 362 -0.92 -7.32 -13.99
CA PHE A 362 -0.83 -7.87 -12.64
C PHE A 362 -0.04 -6.95 -11.70
N TRP A 363 1.13 -6.47 -12.16
CA TRP A 363 2.05 -5.63 -11.40
C TRP A 363 1.74 -4.13 -11.49
N ALA A 364 0.61 -3.73 -12.11
CA ALA A 364 0.39 -2.33 -12.45
C ALA A 364 0.19 -1.42 -11.22
N TYR A 365 -0.98 -1.51 -10.57
CA TYR A 365 -1.30 -0.73 -9.37
C TYR A 365 -1.04 0.78 -9.53
N ASP A 366 -1.35 1.30 -10.72
CA ASP A 366 -1.16 2.70 -11.10
C ASP A 366 -2.49 3.47 -11.13
N ARG A 367 -3.64 2.78 -11.10
CA ARG A 367 -4.96 3.40 -11.21
C ARG A 367 -5.42 4.00 -9.89
N VAL A 368 -6.18 5.08 -10.00
CA VAL A 368 -6.83 5.69 -8.84
C VAL A 368 -7.82 4.71 -8.22
N GLY A 369 -7.72 4.51 -6.91
CA GLY A 369 -8.63 3.65 -6.14
C GLY A 369 -8.18 2.21 -5.91
N LEU A 370 -7.04 1.77 -6.46
CA LEU A 370 -6.37 0.52 -6.07
C LEU A 370 -5.15 0.74 -5.17
N GLY A 371 -4.83 2.00 -4.91
CA GLY A 371 -3.60 2.39 -4.24
C GLY A 371 -2.47 2.57 -5.25
N THR A 372 -1.25 2.53 -4.74
CA THR A 372 -0.02 2.60 -5.54
C THR A 372 0.63 1.21 -5.55
N PRO A 373 1.75 0.97 -6.25
CA PRO A 373 2.42 -0.34 -6.23
C PRO A 373 2.77 -0.83 -4.82
N LEU A 374 2.89 0.08 -3.85
CA LEU A 374 3.13 -0.24 -2.46
C LEU A 374 1.99 -1.01 -1.79
N ALA A 375 0.76 -0.96 -2.31
CA ALA A 375 -0.33 -1.80 -1.82
C ALA A 375 -0.04 -3.28 -2.14
N LEU A 376 0.27 -3.61 -3.40
CA LEU A 376 0.66 -4.97 -3.78
C LEU A 376 1.93 -5.44 -3.07
N PHE A 377 2.93 -4.57 -2.90
CA PHE A 377 4.15 -4.92 -2.17
C PHE A 377 3.91 -5.16 -0.67
N ASN A 378 2.92 -4.50 -0.09
CA ASN A 378 2.45 -4.80 1.26
C ASN A 378 1.76 -6.17 1.31
N ASP A 379 0.95 -6.51 0.32
CA ASP A 379 0.31 -7.84 0.21
C ASP A 379 1.33 -8.97 0.07
N VAL A 380 2.43 -8.73 -0.66
CA VAL A 380 3.58 -9.66 -0.71
C VAL A 380 4.14 -9.90 0.70
N LEU A 381 4.36 -8.84 1.49
CA LEU A 381 4.88 -8.99 2.85
C LEU A 381 3.91 -9.75 3.75
N LEU A 382 2.61 -9.43 3.69
CA LEU A 382 1.56 -10.13 4.44
C LEU A 382 1.55 -11.62 4.10
N GLN A 383 1.46 -11.94 2.81
CA GLN A 383 1.39 -13.31 2.32
C GLN A 383 2.62 -14.13 2.70
N ILE A 384 3.83 -13.58 2.56
CA ILE A 384 5.06 -14.30 2.90
C ILE A 384 5.20 -14.46 4.41
N ALA A 385 4.92 -13.42 5.20
CA ALA A 385 4.97 -13.48 6.66
C ALA A 385 4.06 -14.57 7.23
N GLU A 386 2.81 -14.62 6.76
CA GLU A 386 1.85 -15.65 7.14
C GLU A 386 2.31 -17.04 6.71
N GLN A 387 2.77 -17.18 5.46
CA GLN A 387 3.25 -18.45 4.92
C GLN A 387 4.45 -19.01 5.71
N GLN A 388 5.38 -18.15 6.13
CA GLN A 388 6.55 -18.55 6.90
C GLN A 388 6.24 -18.76 8.40
N GLY A 389 5.07 -18.31 8.88
CA GLY A 389 4.66 -18.47 10.27
C GLY A 389 5.50 -17.65 11.24
N ASN A 390 5.89 -16.44 10.81
CA ASN A 390 6.68 -15.51 11.62
C ASN A 390 5.97 -15.17 12.94
N SER A 391 6.78 -14.95 13.99
CA SER A 391 6.32 -14.28 15.21
C SER A 391 6.01 -12.80 14.98
N MET A 392 5.30 -12.17 15.91
CA MET A 392 5.00 -10.74 15.88
C MET A 392 6.27 -9.88 15.84
N GLU A 393 7.29 -10.24 16.60
CA GLU A 393 8.59 -9.55 16.59
C GLU A 393 9.31 -9.70 15.24
N GLU A 394 9.28 -10.90 14.64
CA GLU A 394 9.82 -11.14 13.29
C GLU A 394 9.05 -10.36 12.23
N ASN A 395 7.72 -10.29 12.32
CA ASN A 395 6.89 -9.47 11.44
C ASN A 395 7.22 -7.98 11.59
N ALA A 396 7.33 -7.49 12.82
CA ALA A 396 7.70 -6.10 13.07
C ALA A 396 9.06 -5.75 12.44
N ALA A 397 10.05 -6.66 12.55
CA ALA A 397 11.37 -6.49 11.94
C ALA A 397 11.33 -6.55 10.41
N LEU A 398 10.68 -7.57 9.83
CA LEU A 398 10.56 -7.75 8.38
C LEU A 398 9.89 -6.55 7.72
N PHE A 399 8.73 -6.14 8.23
CA PHE A 399 7.98 -5.03 7.66
C PHE A 399 8.74 -3.71 7.81
N ALA A 400 9.43 -3.48 8.92
CA ALA A 400 10.25 -2.27 9.09
C ALA A 400 11.42 -2.24 8.10
N GLN A 401 12.18 -3.34 7.97
CA GLN A 401 13.31 -3.43 7.05
C GLN A 401 12.87 -3.22 5.60
N ALA A 402 11.81 -3.93 5.16
CA ALA A 402 11.31 -3.85 3.78
C ALA A 402 10.72 -2.47 3.47
N SER A 403 9.97 -1.89 4.40
CA SER A 403 9.36 -0.57 4.20
C SER A 403 10.40 0.54 4.12
N VAL A 404 11.44 0.48 4.95
CA VAL A 404 12.57 1.43 4.90
C VAL A 404 13.35 1.28 3.59
N ALA A 405 13.66 0.05 3.18
CA ALA A 405 14.33 -0.21 1.90
C ALA A 405 13.53 0.34 0.72
N MET A 406 12.21 0.12 0.69
CA MET A 406 11.34 0.67 -0.36
C MET A 406 11.26 2.20 -0.30
N ALA A 407 11.17 2.82 0.87
CA ALA A 407 11.16 4.29 0.98
C ALA A 407 12.45 4.91 0.44
N ASP A 408 13.61 4.39 0.82
CA ASP A 408 14.91 4.85 0.32
C ASP A 408 15.07 4.58 -1.19
N ALA A 409 14.56 3.44 -1.69
CA ALA A 409 14.49 3.14 -3.11
C ALA A 409 13.65 4.17 -3.90
N GLY A 410 12.52 4.60 -3.34
CA GLY A 410 11.69 5.66 -3.94
C GLY A 410 12.43 6.99 -4.03
N ILE A 411 13.21 7.35 -3.00
CA ILE A 411 14.00 8.59 -2.99
C ILE A 411 15.10 8.52 -4.06
N VAL A 412 15.88 7.44 -4.11
CA VAL A 412 16.96 7.25 -5.10
C VAL A 412 16.42 7.19 -6.53
N ALA A 413 15.30 6.49 -6.76
CA ALA A 413 14.69 6.40 -8.07
C ALA A 413 14.25 7.78 -8.57
N TRP A 414 13.65 8.62 -7.71
CA TRP A 414 13.24 9.97 -8.10
C TRP A 414 14.41 10.94 -8.29
N ASP A 415 15.48 10.82 -7.49
CA ASP A 415 16.72 11.57 -7.71
C ASP A 415 17.33 11.22 -9.09
N THR A 416 17.43 9.93 -9.40
CA THR A 416 17.91 9.45 -10.70
C THR A 416 17.03 9.95 -11.85
N LYS A 417 15.71 9.83 -11.73
CA LYS A 417 14.74 10.28 -12.75
C LYS A 417 14.91 11.74 -13.11
N PHE A 418 14.92 12.61 -12.11
CA PHE A 418 15.00 14.05 -12.34
C PHE A 418 16.44 14.56 -12.51
N GLY A 419 17.46 13.73 -12.22
CA GLY A 419 18.86 13.98 -12.55
C GLY A 419 19.22 13.63 -14.00
N GLU A 420 18.72 12.51 -14.53
CA GLU A 420 18.98 12.04 -15.90
C GLU A 420 17.93 12.55 -16.90
N GLU A 421 16.72 12.86 -16.44
CA GLU A 421 15.64 13.44 -17.23
C GLU A 421 15.32 12.65 -18.52
N PHE A 422 15.48 11.31 -18.54
CA PHE A 422 15.33 10.52 -19.77
C PHE A 422 13.87 10.37 -20.21
N TRP A 423 13.62 10.48 -21.51
CA TRP A 423 12.27 10.44 -22.11
C TRP A 423 11.57 9.08 -22.00
N ARG A 424 10.23 9.09 -22.00
CA ARG A 424 9.40 7.89 -22.00
C ARG A 424 9.35 7.23 -23.39
N PRO A 425 9.13 5.90 -23.48
CA PRO A 425 9.03 5.20 -24.76
C PRO A 425 8.04 5.82 -25.75
N VAL A 426 6.86 6.28 -25.30
CA VAL A 426 5.88 6.93 -26.19
C VAL A 426 6.42 8.19 -26.87
N THR A 427 7.30 8.94 -26.21
CA THR A 427 7.94 10.13 -26.79
C THR A 427 9.06 9.69 -27.72
N ALA A 428 9.92 8.79 -27.24
CA ALA A 428 11.04 8.25 -27.98
C ALA A 428 10.60 7.64 -29.32
N ILE A 429 9.61 6.74 -29.28
CA ILE A 429 9.13 5.99 -30.44
C ILE A 429 8.46 6.89 -31.46
N ARG A 430 7.64 7.84 -31.02
CA ARG A 430 7.02 8.82 -31.93
C ARG A 430 8.03 9.76 -32.58
N ALA A 431 9.16 9.98 -31.92
CA ALA A 431 10.22 10.89 -32.34
C ALA A 431 11.48 10.18 -32.86
N GLY A 432 11.44 8.86 -33.10
CA GLY A 432 12.63 8.04 -33.42
C GLY A 432 13.48 8.61 -34.55
N ASP A 433 12.85 9.12 -35.61
CA ASP A 433 13.54 9.78 -36.75
C ASP A 433 14.41 11.01 -36.37
N SER A 434 14.31 11.50 -35.13
CA SER A 434 14.97 12.70 -34.64
C SER A 434 15.94 12.49 -33.46
N ASP A 435 16.13 11.25 -33.00
CA ASP A 435 17.07 10.92 -31.92
C ASP A 435 18.55 10.86 -32.36
N GLY A 436 18.79 10.83 -33.68
CA GLY A 436 20.12 10.77 -34.27
C GLY A 436 20.71 9.37 -34.42
N ASN A 437 19.92 8.32 -34.18
CA ASN A 437 20.26 6.93 -34.41
C ASN A 437 19.71 6.45 -35.76
N GLU A 438 20.53 5.74 -36.55
CA GLU A 438 20.08 5.20 -37.85
C GLU A 438 19.34 3.85 -37.69
N LEU A 439 19.32 3.30 -36.49
CA LEU A 439 18.68 2.01 -36.15
C LEU A 439 17.26 2.16 -35.61
N THR A 440 16.85 3.36 -35.20
CA THR A 440 15.49 3.64 -34.73
C THR A 440 14.65 4.23 -35.87
N GLU A 441 13.43 3.73 -36.05
CA GLU A 441 12.45 4.27 -37.00
C GLU A 441 11.28 4.86 -36.21
N GLY A 442 10.94 6.12 -36.48
CA GLY A 442 9.85 6.80 -35.78
C GLY A 442 8.46 6.34 -36.21
N ASP A 443 7.57 6.13 -35.25
CA ASP A 443 6.15 5.87 -35.49
C ASP A 443 5.29 6.89 -34.72
N VAL A 444 4.86 7.94 -35.42
CA VAL A 444 4.07 9.05 -34.85
C VAL A 444 2.72 8.61 -34.27
N ASP A 445 2.18 7.50 -34.75
CA ASP A 445 0.87 6.99 -34.33
C ASP A 445 1.01 5.90 -33.24
N TRP A 446 2.23 5.47 -32.89
CA TRP A 446 2.46 4.45 -31.86
C TRP A 446 1.83 4.83 -30.52
N THR A 447 1.17 3.88 -29.88
CA THR A 447 0.55 4.05 -28.56
C THR A 447 0.94 2.88 -27.67
N PRO A 448 1.40 3.13 -26.42
CA PRO A 448 1.68 2.06 -25.48
C PRO A 448 0.37 1.37 -25.07
N LEU A 449 0.45 0.14 -24.60
CA LEU A 449 -0.63 -0.48 -23.84
C LEU A 449 -0.99 0.41 -22.63
N GLY A 450 0.04 0.94 -21.97
CA GLY A 450 -0.07 1.94 -20.91
C GLY A 450 -0.39 1.35 -19.55
N ALA A 451 -0.24 2.16 -18.50
CA ALA A 451 -0.70 1.81 -17.17
C ALA A 451 -2.25 1.78 -17.15
N PRO A 452 -2.90 0.72 -16.63
CA PRO A 452 -4.35 0.59 -16.62
C PRO A 452 -5.04 1.78 -15.94
N ASN A 453 -6.17 2.22 -16.49
CA ASN A 453 -6.92 3.37 -15.95
C ASN A 453 -8.42 3.24 -16.21
N GLY A 454 -9.04 2.21 -15.63
CA GLY A 454 -10.46 1.92 -15.78
C GLY A 454 -10.75 1.02 -16.98
N GLU A 455 -11.73 1.42 -17.80
CA GLU A 455 -12.27 0.62 -18.91
C GLU A 455 -11.57 0.86 -20.27
N ASP A 456 -10.66 1.84 -20.35
CA ASP A 456 -9.94 2.14 -21.58
C ASP A 456 -8.75 1.19 -21.77
N LEU A 457 -8.65 0.59 -22.97
CA LEU A 457 -7.56 -0.31 -23.35
C LEU A 457 -6.22 0.42 -23.46
N THR A 458 -6.24 1.65 -23.97
CA THR A 458 -5.08 2.53 -23.92
C THR A 458 -5.03 3.18 -22.55
N GLY A 459 -4.13 2.70 -21.71
CA GLY A 459 -3.85 3.26 -20.41
C GLY A 459 -3.22 4.65 -20.46
N PHE A 460 -2.45 5.00 -19.43
CA PHE A 460 -1.69 6.26 -19.39
C PHE A 460 -0.19 6.00 -19.19
N THR A 461 0.63 6.98 -19.58
CA THR A 461 2.05 7.00 -19.19
C THR A 461 2.22 7.83 -17.92
N PRO A 462 2.80 7.29 -16.84
CA PRO A 462 3.06 8.07 -15.64
C PRO A 462 3.99 9.27 -15.92
N GLN A 463 3.62 10.44 -15.39
CA GLN A 463 4.24 11.73 -15.76
C GLN A 463 5.51 12.02 -14.96
N PHE A 464 6.54 11.23 -15.20
CA PHE A 464 7.89 11.44 -14.68
C PHE A 464 8.90 10.77 -15.64
N PRO A 465 10.17 11.18 -15.62
CA PRO A 465 11.21 10.58 -16.45
C PRO A 465 11.28 9.05 -16.30
N THR A 466 11.74 8.36 -17.34
CA THR A 466 11.69 6.89 -17.39
C THR A 466 12.78 6.23 -16.55
N TYR A 467 14.01 6.75 -16.61
CA TYR A 467 15.19 6.09 -16.05
C TYR A 467 15.46 6.49 -14.60
N ILE A 468 15.55 5.59 -13.62
CA ILE A 468 15.28 4.14 -13.62
C ILE A 468 13.80 3.84 -13.30
N SER A 469 13.30 2.63 -13.53
CA SER A 469 11.92 2.25 -13.23
C SER A 469 11.64 2.26 -11.73
N GLY A 470 10.60 2.98 -11.31
CA GLY A 470 10.18 3.02 -9.90
C GLY A 470 9.75 1.63 -9.41
N HIS A 471 8.88 0.94 -10.17
CA HIS A 471 8.47 -0.45 -9.89
C HIS A 471 9.65 -1.39 -9.74
N ALA A 472 10.62 -1.34 -10.66
CA ALA A 472 11.79 -2.22 -10.60
C ALA A 472 12.66 -1.91 -9.38
N THR A 473 12.81 -0.63 -9.02
CA THR A 473 13.60 -0.22 -7.84
C THR A 473 12.92 -0.60 -6.52
N PHE A 474 11.59 -0.40 -6.40
CA PHE A 474 10.83 -0.86 -5.24
C PHE A 474 10.81 -2.39 -5.12
N GLY A 475 10.58 -3.10 -6.23
CA GLY A 475 10.60 -4.56 -6.27
C GLY A 475 11.98 -5.13 -5.93
N GLY A 476 13.05 -4.54 -6.48
CA GLY A 476 14.42 -4.86 -6.11
C GLY A 476 14.66 -4.71 -4.60
N ALA A 477 14.21 -3.60 -4.01
CA ALA A 477 14.35 -3.36 -2.58
C ALA A 477 13.54 -4.36 -1.73
N LEU A 478 12.30 -4.67 -2.13
CA LEU A 478 11.43 -5.60 -1.43
C LEU A 478 11.97 -7.04 -1.47
N PHE A 479 12.19 -7.57 -2.67
CA PHE A 479 12.54 -8.97 -2.85
C PHE A 479 13.96 -9.28 -2.38
N ALA A 480 14.91 -8.34 -2.53
CA ALA A 480 16.23 -8.49 -1.91
C ALA A 480 16.16 -8.41 -0.37
N THR A 481 15.25 -7.61 0.21
CA THR A 481 15.03 -7.62 1.67
C THR A 481 14.49 -8.97 2.13
N LEU A 482 13.53 -9.55 1.41
CA LEU A 482 13.00 -10.88 1.70
C LEU A 482 14.10 -11.96 1.62
N GLN A 483 14.95 -11.90 0.60
CA GLN A 483 16.10 -12.80 0.46
C GLN A 483 17.06 -12.70 1.63
N GLU A 484 17.41 -11.49 2.06
CA GLU A 484 18.32 -11.26 3.19
C GLU A 484 17.68 -11.71 4.51
N PHE A 485 16.41 -11.37 4.75
CA PHE A 485 15.70 -11.67 5.98
C PHE A 485 15.56 -13.18 6.21
N TYR A 486 15.17 -13.93 5.18
CA TYR A 486 15.04 -15.40 5.27
C TYR A 486 16.35 -16.15 4.94
N GLY A 487 17.37 -15.46 4.47
CA GLY A 487 18.66 -16.03 4.08
C GLY A 487 18.60 -16.96 2.87
N THR A 488 17.57 -16.83 2.02
CA THR A 488 17.33 -17.69 0.85
C THR A 488 16.48 -16.99 -0.20
N ASP A 489 16.71 -17.31 -1.48
CA ASP A 489 15.83 -16.92 -2.60
C ASP A 489 14.71 -17.94 -2.84
N ASP A 490 14.93 -19.20 -2.44
CA ASP A 490 14.10 -20.36 -2.79
C ASP A 490 12.83 -20.50 -1.93
N ILE A 491 12.02 -19.44 -1.85
CA ILE A 491 10.66 -19.48 -1.26
C ILE A 491 9.65 -19.30 -2.38
N ALA A 492 8.90 -20.36 -2.66
CA ALA A 492 7.78 -20.31 -3.59
C ALA A 492 6.54 -19.75 -2.90
N PHE A 493 5.77 -18.93 -3.61
CA PHE A 493 4.57 -18.28 -3.09
C PHE A 493 3.57 -18.00 -4.21
N GLU A 494 2.33 -17.70 -3.80
CA GLU A 494 1.27 -17.25 -4.70
C GLU A 494 0.88 -15.82 -4.30
N LEU A 495 0.51 -15.00 -5.28
CA LEU A 495 0.09 -13.63 -5.04
C LEU A 495 -1.14 -13.33 -5.90
N THR A 496 -2.17 -12.76 -5.29
CA THR A 496 -3.39 -12.34 -5.98
C THR A 496 -3.33 -10.84 -6.28
N SER A 497 -3.73 -10.45 -7.50
CA SER A 497 -3.73 -9.05 -7.93
C SER A 497 -5.14 -8.51 -8.09
N VAL A 498 -5.44 -7.41 -7.39
CA VAL A 498 -6.72 -6.70 -7.49
C VAL A 498 -6.92 -6.10 -8.89
N GLU A 499 -5.85 -5.77 -9.62
CA GLU A 499 -5.95 -5.37 -11.04
C GLU A 499 -6.55 -6.51 -11.88
N LEU A 500 -6.13 -7.75 -11.63
CA LEU A 500 -6.69 -8.92 -12.32
C LEU A 500 -8.08 -9.29 -11.81
N GLU A 501 -8.38 -9.14 -10.51
CA GLU A 501 -9.74 -9.34 -9.99
C GLU A 501 -10.74 -8.39 -10.65
N TYR A 502 -10.39 -7.10 -10.75
CA TYR A 502 -11.18 -6.13 -11.50
C TYR A 502 -11.37 -6.58 -12.96
N LEU A 503 -10.32 -7.12 -13.57
CA LEU A 503 -10.37 -7.55 -14.96
C LEU A 503 -11.25 -8.81 -15.15
N ILE A 504 -11.24 -9.75 -14.21
CA ILE A 504 -12.13 -10.92 -14.18
C ILE A 504 -13.61 -10.50 -14.19
N GLU A 505 -13.95 -9.45 -13.43
CA GLU A 505 -15.31 -8.90 -13.42
C GLU A 505 -15.70 -8.16 -14.71
N ASN A 506 -14.73 -7.89 -15.60
CA ASN A 506 -14.90 -7.15 -16.86
C ASN A 506 -14.49 -7.99 -18.10
N PRO A 507 -15.30 -8.97 -18.53
CA PRO A 507 -14.98 -9.86 -19.64
C PRO A 507 -14.81 -9.15 -21.00
N GLU A 508 -15.45 -8.00 -21.20
CA GLU A 508 -15.26 -7.19 -22.41
C GLU A 508 -13.85 -6.58 -22.45
N LEU A 509 -13.33 -6.15 -21.30
CA LEU A 509 -12.00 -5.58 -21.18
C LEU A 509 -10.91 -6.68 -21.29
N GLN A 510 -11.14 -7.86 -20.70
CA GLN A 510 -10.29 -9.05 -20.93
C GLN A 510 -10.13 -9.36 -22.42
N ALA A 511 -11.26 -9.45 -23.13
CA ALA A 511 -11.25 -9.70 -24.56
C ALA A 511 -10.55 -8.58 -25.35
N ALA A 512 -10.60 -7.33 -24.87
CA ALA A 512 -9.89 -6.21 -25.47
C ALA A 512 -8.36 -6.31 -25.24
N TYR A 513 -7.91 -6.78 -24.07
CA TYR A 513 -6.51 -7.10 -23.80
C TYR A 513 -6.03 -8.37 -24.52
N GLY A 514 -6.95 -9.17 -25.07
CA GLY A 514 -6.63 -10.42 -25.75
C GLY A 514 -6.31 -11.58 -24.80
N ILE A 515 -6.71 -11.49 -23.53
CA ILE A 515 -6.46 -12.51 -22.51
C ILE A 515 -7.78 -13.10 -21.98
N GLU A 516 -7.73 -14.31 -21.44
CA GLU A 516 -8.82 -14.93 -20.68
C GLU A 516 -8.26 -15.40 -19.33
N LEU A 517 -8.79 -14.85 -18.24
CA LEU A 517 -8.32 -15.13 -16.87
C LEU A 517 -9.26 -16.11 -16.17
N ASP A 518 -8.70 -17.18 -15.60
CA ASP A 518 -9.44 -18.16 -14.77
C ASP A 518 -9.43 -17.75 -13.28
N ASP A 519 -8.35 -17.12 -12.84
CA ASP A 519 -8.17 -16.53 -11.51
C ASP A 519 -7.28 -15.28 -11.61
N ALA A 520 -7.08 -14.61 -10.48
CA ALA A 520 -6.28 -13.39 -10.36
C ALA A 520 -4.90 -13.65 -9.73
N THR A 521 -4.45 -14.90 -9.73
CA THR A 521 -3.32 -15.35 -8.93
C THR A 521 -2.14 -15.75 -9.82
N ARG A 522 -0.94 -15.28 -9.47
CA ARG A 522 0.31 -15.75 -10.06
C ARG A 522 1.13 -16.51 -9.03
N SER A 523 1.80 -17.57 -9.48
CA SER A 523 2.69 -18.38 -8.65
C SER A 523 4.15 -18.09 -9.02
N PHE A 524 4.99 -17.86 -8.01
CA PHE A 524 6.42 -17.65 -8.16
C PHE A 524 7.17 -18.75 -7.42
N SER A 525 8.25 -19.25 -8.02
CA SER A 525 9.11 -20.28 -7.44
C SER A 525 10.23 -19.70 -6.56
N SER A 526 10.56 -18.42 -6.74
CA SER A 526 11.55 -17.70 -5.93
C SER A 526 11.25 -16.18 -5.87
N PHE A 527 11.90 -15.48 -4.94
CA PHE A 527 11.80 -14.01 -4.87
C PHE A 527 12.41 -13.34 -6.11
N SER A 528 13.50 -13.88 -6.65
CA SER A 528 14.13 -13.37 -7.88
C SER A 528 13.21 -13.50 -9.10
N GLU A 529 12.39 -14.55 -9.18
CA GLU A 529 11.40 -14.70 -10.26
C GLU A 529 10.35 -13.59 -10.20
N ALA A 530 9.79 -13.34 -9.02
CA ALA A 530 8.82 -12.26 -8.82
C ALA A 530 9.43 -10.87 -9.06
N MET A 531 10.66 -10.64 -8.60
CA MET A 531 11.41 -9.40 -8.85
C MET A 531 11.60 -9.14 -10.34
N ALA A 532 12.02 -10.16 -11.09
CA ALA A 532 12.23 -10.07 -12.52
C ALA A 532 10.92 -9.83 -13.29
N GLU A 533 9.82 -10.49 -12.92
CA GLU A 533 8.53 -10.27 -13.56
C GLU A 533 7.96 -8.89 -13.26
N ASN A 534 8.03 -8.44 -12.00
CA ASN A 534 7.64 -7.07 -11.61
C ASN A 534 8.39 -6.03 -12.43
N GLY A 535 9.70 -6.20 -12.60
CA GLY A 535 10.53 -5.34 -13.43
C GLY A 535 10.08 -5.31 -14.89
N ARG A 536 9.96 -6.50 -15.50
CA ARG A 536 9.61 -6.68 -16.91
C ARG A 536 8.20 -6.26 -17.26
N SER A 537 7.28 -6.29 -16.29
CA SER A 537 5.87 -5.88 -16.47
C SER A 537 5.75 -4.52 -17.17
N ARG A 538 6.66 -3.60 -16.86
CA ARG A 538 6.62 -2.21 -17.32
C ARG A 538 7.03 -2.04 -18.79
N VAL A 539 7.85 -2.97 -19.29
CA VAL A 539 8.18 -3.10 -20.71
C VAL A 539 6.97 -3.61 -21.49
N TYR A 540 6.26 -4.61 -20.95
CA TYR A 540 5.03 -5.14 -21.55
C TYR A 540 3.90 -4.11 -21.63
N LEU A 541 3.84 -3.19 -20.66
CA LEU A 541 2.95 -2.02 -20.69
C LEU A 541 3.44 -0.90 -21.63
N GLY A 542 4.66 -0.98 -22.16
CA GLY A 542 5.20 0.03 -23.09
C GLY A 542 5.57 1.37 -22.46
N ILE A 543 5.80 1.41 -21.15
CA ILE A 543 6.03 2.66 -20.40
C ILE A 543 7.46 2.79 -19.85
N HIS A 544 8.27 1.74 -19.95
CA HIS A 544 9.69 1.71 -19.56
C HIS A 544 10.52 0.92 -20.57
N PHE A 545 11.82 1.26 -20.68
CA PHE A 545 12.81 0.47 -21.41
C PHE A 545 13.39 -0.64 -20.54
N ASN A 546 13.99 -1.67 -21.15
CA ASN A 546 14.60 -2.78 -20.40
C ASN A 546 15.76 -2.36 -19.48
N PHE A 547 16.52 -1.32 -19.84
CA PHE A 547 17.56 -0.79 -18.94
C PHE A 547 16.97 -0.01 -17.75
N ASP A 548 15.74 0.50 -17.85
CA ASP A 548 15.07 1.11 -16.68
C ASP A 548 14.73 0.03 -15.64
N ASP A 549 14.38 -1.16 -16.13
CA ASP A 549 14.07 -2.33 -15.34
C ASP A 549 15.32 -2.91 -14.66
N THR A 550 16.24 -3.45 -15.45
CA THR A 550 17.43 -4.16 -14.95
C THR A 550 18.25 -3.32 -13.97
N VAL A 551 18.55 -2.06 -14.32
CA VAL A 551 19.26 -1.15 -13.41
C VAL A 551 18.42 -0.80 -12.19
N GLY A 552 17.11 -0.68 -12.33
CA GLY A 552 16.19 -0.47 -11.20
C GLY A 552 16.28 -1.59 -10.18
N GLN A 553 16.23 -2.85 -10.64
CA GLN A 553 16.36 -4.02 -9.76
C GLN A 553 17.71 -4.03 -9.03
N ASP A 554 18.80 -3.72 -9.73
CA ASP A 554 20.15 -3.68 -9.15
C ASP A 554 20.27 -2.59 -8.07
N VAL A 555 19.77 -1.38 -8.36
CA VAL A 555 19.77 -0.26 -7.41
C VAL A 555 18.92 -0.59 -6.19
N GLY A 556 17.71 -1.12 -6.38
CA GLY A 556 16.83 -1.54 -5.29
C GLY A 556 17.48 -2.60 -4.39
N SER A 557 18.11 -3.61 -5.00
CA SER A 557 18.81 -4.67 -4.28
C SER A 557 20.01 -4.16 -3.48
N ALA A 558 20.78 -3.22 -4.05
CA ALA A 558 21.89 -2.58 -3.36
C ALA A 558 21.40 -1.77 -2.14
N ILE A 559 20.26 -1.08 -2.27
CA ILE A 559 19.64 -0.35 -1.16
C ILE A 559 19.20 -1.31 -0.06
N ALA A 560 18.52 -2.41 -0.39
CA ALA A 560 18.12 -3.42 0.59
C ALA A 560 19.32 -3.94 1.41
N ALA A 561 20.45 -4.21 0.75
CA ALA A 561 21.69 -4.61 1.42
C ALA A 561 22.26 -3.51 2.34
N GLY A 562 22.16 -2.24 1.92
CA GLY A 562 22.55 -1.09 2.74
C GLY A 562 21.65 -0.89 3.96
N VAL A 563 20.34 -1.16 3.83
CA VAL A 563 19.37 -1.06 4.92
C VAL A 563 19.53 -2.21 5.93
N ALA A 564 19.77 -3.44 5.46
CA ALA A 564 19.98 -4.61 6.32
C ALA A 564 21.08 -4.39 7.38
N ASP A 565 22.09 -3.56 7.09
CA ASP A 565 23.18 -3.22 8.00
C ASP A 565 22.73 -2.41 9.25
N GLU A 566 21.57 -1.76 9.19
CA GLU A 566 20.96 -0.97 10.27
C GLU A 566 19.99 -1.79 11.14
N PHE A 567 19.50 -2.93 10.64
CA PHE A 567 18.62 -3.83 11.40
C PHE A 567 19.41 -4.99 12.00
N SER A 568 19.26 -5.25 13.29
CA SER A 568 19.77 -6.49 13.89
C SER A 568 18.85 -7.63 13.46
N VAL A 569 19.31 -8.50 12.54
CA VAL A 569 18.56 -9.68 12.10
C VAL A 569 18.19 -10.54 13.32
N ALA A 570 16.92 -10.51 13.71
CA ALA A 570 16.36 -11.28 14.81
C ALA A 570 15.92 -12.66 14.31
N VAL A 571 16.82 -13.43 13.71
CA VAL A 571 16.53 -14.84 13.43
C VAL A 571 17.00 -15.64 14.64
N SER A 572 16.04 -16.21 15.37
CA SER A 572 16.35 -17.11 16.48
C SER A 572 17.15 -18.32 15.98
N ASP A 573 18.24 -18.63 16.68
CA ASP A 573 19.21 -19.70 16.38
C ASP A 573 18.62 -21.14 16.34
N ASP A 574 17.30 -21.30 16.47
CA ASP A 574 16.65 -22.61 16.64
C ASP A 574 16.37 -23.33 15.31
N ALA A 575 16.28 -22.61 14.17
CA ALA A 575 16.16 -23.25 12.85
C ALA A 575 17.47 -23.92 12.39
N ALA A 576 18.63 -23.47 12.86
CA ALA A 576 19.94 -23.98 12.45
C ALA A 576 20.38 -25.29 13.15
N ARG A 577 19.60 -25.81 14.11
CA ARG A 577 20.01 -26.98 14.93
C ARG A 577 19.57 -28.34 14.39
N ASN A 578 18.72 -28.41 13.37
CA ASN A 578 18.18 -29.69 12.92
C ASN A 578 18.90 -30.34 11.72
N ASN A 579 20.03 -29.81 11.25
CA ASN A 579 20.80 -30.44 10.17
C ASN A 579 22.32 -30.36 10.35
N ASP A 580 22.90 -31.00 11.39
CA ASP A 580 24.25 -31.61 11.26
C ASP A 580 24.58 -32.61 12.38
N PRO A 581 24.85 -33.91 12.10
CA PRO A 581 25.43 -34.82 13.08
C PRO A 581 26.96 -34.68 13.12
N GLN A 582 27.46 -34.24 14.29
CA GLN A 582 28.84 -34.36 14.81
C GLN A 582 29.85 -33.24 14.45
N LYS A 583 30.19 -32.43 15.47
CA LYS A 583 31.59 -32.25 15.91
C LYS A 583 31.69 -31.60 17.30
N ASN A 584 32.17 -32.39 18.26
CA ASN A 584 32.70 -31.91 19.53
C ASN A 584 33.96 -31.06 19.31
N GLY A 585 34.00 -29.85 19.87
CA GLY A 585 35.18 -28.99 19.82
C GLY A 585 35.09 -27.78 20.76
N ASN A 586 35.40 -28.01 22.03
CA ASN A 586 35.52 -27.03 23.10
C ASN A 586 36.49 -25.87 22.74
N GLY A 587 36.02 -24.62 22.82
CA GLY A 587 36.86 -23.43 22.62
C GLY A 587 36.11 -22.12 22.90
N GLY A 588 36.09 -21.69 24.16
CA GLY A 588 35.48 -20.42 24.57
C GLY A 588 36.18 -19.19 23.97
N ARG A 589 35.39 -18.18 23.59
CA ARG A 589 35.87 -16.83 23.28
C ARG A 589 35.00 -15.80 24.00
N GLN A 590 35.69 -14.93 24.72
CA GLN A 590 35.17 -13.80 25.46
C GLN A 590 34.61 -12.75 24.49
N GLN A 591 33.46 -12.17 24.87
CA GLN A 591 32.92 -10.93 24.33
C GLN A 591 33.87 -9.78 24.69
N ASP A 592 34.37 -9.07 23.68
CA ASP A 592 34.87 -7.71 23.83
C ASP A 592 33.97 -6.81 22.99
N GLY A 593 33.15 -6.02 23.69
CA GLY A 593 32.34 -4.97 23.12
C GLY A 593 33.20 -3.74 22.81
N ASN A 594 33.30 -3.41 21.53
CA ASN A 594 33.41 -2.06 21.00
C ASN A 594 33.34 -2.16 19.46
N ARG A 595 32.17 -1.93 18.85
CA ARG A 595 32.03 -1.89 17.39
C ARG A 595 32.10 -0.43 16.94
N ASP A 596 33.20 -0.10 16.27
CA ASP A 596 33.52 1.21 15.71
C ASP A 596 32.77 1.40 14.38
N LYS A 597 31.87 2.40 14.29
CA LYS A 597 30.96 2.65 13.15
C LYS A 597 31.63 3.25 11.89
N SER A 598 32.95 3.09 11.70
CA SER A 598 33.71 3.87 10.68
C SER A 598 34.24 3.07 9.48
N ASN A 599 33.82 1.83 9.26
CA ASN A 599 34.41 1.02 8.19
C ASN A 599 33.41 0.02 7.57
N ARG A 600 32.41 0.51 6.82
CA ARG A 600 31.39 -0.30 6.12
C ARG A 600 31.15 0.12 4.65
N ILE A 601 32.18 0.58 3.93
CA ILE A 601 32.07 0.97 2.50
C ILE A 601 32.83 -0.02 1.60
N ALA A 602 32.65 -1.33 1.79
CA ALA A 602 33.36 -2.34 1.00
C ALA A 602 32.43 -3.38 0.35
N SER A 603 31.12 -3.35 0.63
CA SER A 603 30.12 -4.26 0.06
C SER A 603 29.37 -3.68 -1.15
N VAL A 604 29.28 -2.35 -1.29
CA VAL A 604 28.54 -1.68 -2.38
C VAL A 604 29.23 -1.85 -3.74
N ASP A 605 30.57 -1.81 -3.79
CA ASP A 605 31.33 -1.98 -5.06
C ASP A 605 31.20 -3.38 -5.68
N ALA A 606 30.79 -4.40 -4.92
CA ALA A 606 30.67 -5.77 -5.41
C ALA A 606 29.32 -6.06 -6.09
N ALA A 607 28.26 -5.34 -5.73
CA ALA A 607 26.94 -5.51 -6.33
C ALA A 607 26.82 -4.77 -7.69
N LEU A 608 27.54 -3.66 -7.86
CA LEU A 608 27.47 -2.83 -9.07
C LEU A 608 28.45 -3.25 -10.18
N THR A 609 29.17 -4.38 -10.05
CA THR A 609 30.25 -4.75 -10.99
C THR A 609 30.18 -6.16 -11.59
N ASP A 610 29.11 -6.93 -11.35
CA ASP A 610 29.01 -8.28 -11.92
C ASP A 610 28.39 -8.27 -13.33
N ASP A 611 29.17 -7.73 -14.27
CA ASP A 611 29.02 -8.01 -15.70
C ASP A 611 29.25 -9.51 -15.95
N GLY A 612 28.18 -10.28 -15.89
CA GLY A 612 28.00 -11.39 -16.82
C GLY A 612 27.50 -12.69 -16.23
N LEU A 613 26.21 -12.95 -16.46
CA LEU A 613 25.72 -14.28 -16.83
C LEU A 613 24.57 -14.13 -17.84
N LEU A 614 24.95 -14.06 -19.12
CA LEU A 614 24.09 -14.45 -20.25
C LEU A 614 23.80 -15.95 -20.13
N PHE A 615 22.52 -16.35 -19.99
CA PHE A 615 21.85 -17.42 -20.75
C PHE A 615 20.35 -17.46 -20.51
#